data_AF-A0A2T2U259-F1
#
_entry.id   AF-A0A2T2U259-F1
#
_cell.length_a   1.000
_cell.length_b   1.000
_cell.length_c   1.000
_cell.angle_alpha   90.00
_cell.angle_beta   90.00
_cell.angle_gamma   90.00
#
_symmetry.space_group_name_H-M   'P 1'
#
loop_
_entity.id
_entity.type
_entity.pdbx_description
1 polymer ?
#
loop_
_entity_poly.entity_id
_entity_poly.type
_entity_poly.pdbx_seq_one_letter_code
_entity_poly.pdbx_strand_id
1 'polypeptide(L)'
;MFSAMSRSVFSGLLPGVAVGILVAWLCGPVPVRGQSFAGTVHDVLDGDTVHLLRETGQIVRIELYGVDAPERGQPYGPAAAQALRRMVYDKRIRAGAEGHDEDGRPLFVLRADGTRVNAQLVRRGLAWWDRRRAAAEDRLRRLERRARAAERGLWAQPNPMPPWQWRAQKESGQKKN
;
A
#
# COMPACT_ATOMS: atom_id res chain seq x y z
N MET A 1 -17.22 -60.09 -71.85
CA MET A 1 -16.61 -61.06 -70.92
C MET A 1 -16.56 -60.41 -69.55
N PHE A 2 -17.33 -60.99 -68.63
CA PHE A 2 -17.52 -60.55 -67.26
C PHE A 2 -16.34 -60.97 -66.35
N SER A 3 -16.13 -60.18 -65.30
CA SER A 3 -15.70 -60.61 -63.96
C SER A 3 -14.23 -60.98 -63.73
N ALA A 4 -13.57 -60.25 -62.82
CA ALA A 4 -13.42 -60.70 -61.44
C ALA A 4 -12.81 -59.59 -60.56
N MET A 5 -13.62 -59.09 -59.62
CA MET A 5 -13.25 -58.10 -58.61
C MET A 5 -12.48 -58.75 -57.46
N SER A 6 -11.61 -57.93 -56.90
CA SER A 6 -10.62 -58.18 -55.88
C SER A 6 -11.19 -58.12 -54.45
N ARG A 7 -10.78 -59.12 -53.65
CA ARG A 7 -10.43 -59.08 -52.22
C ARG A 7 -11.47 -58.63 -51.18
N SER A 8 -11.82 -59.59 -50.33
CA SER A 8 -12.24 -59.42 -48.94
C SER A 8 -11.06 -58.98 -48.07
N VAL A 9 -11.24 -58.04 -47.14
CA VAL A 9 -10.79 -58.20 -45.74
C VAL A 9 -11.46 -57.20 -44.78
N PHE A 10 -12.17 -57.78 -43.81
CA PHE A 10 -12.30 -57.46 -42.38
C PHE A 10 -12.40 -56.02 -41.86
N SER A 11 -13.55 -55.82 -41.20
CA SER A 11 -13.90 -54.83 -40.18
C SER A 11 -12.98 -54.90 -38.96
N GLY A 12 -12.57 -53.74 -38.45
CA GLY A 12 -11.85 -53.57 -37.20
C GLY A 12 -11.93 -52.13 -36.72
N LEU A 13 -13.01 -51.80 -36.00
CA LEU A 13 -13.26 -50.51 -35.35
C LEU A 13 -12.52 -50.48 -34.00
N LEU A 14 -11.52 -49.59 -33.85
CA LEU A 14 -10.96 -49.23 -32.54
C LEU A 14 -11.28 -47.76 -32.26
N PRO A 15 -11.97 -47.41 -31.15
CA PRO A 15 -12.15 -46.02 -30.76
C PRO A 15 -10.87 -45.54 -30.07
N GLY A 16 -10.11 -44.68 -30.75
CA GLY A 16 -9.01 -43.93 -30.16
C GLY A 16 -9.53 -42.93 -29.14
N VAL A 17 -9.15 -43.11 -27.88
CA VAL A 17 -9.44 -42.19 -26.77
C VAL A 17 -8.78 -40.84 -27.06
N ALA A 18 -9.59 -39.82 -27.32
CA ALA A 18 -9.12 -38.44 -27.38
C ALA A 18 -8.66 -38.01 -25.97
N VAL A 19 -7.35 -37.93 -25.75
CA VAL A 19 -6.77 -37.34 -24.54
C VAL A 19 -7.01 -35.83 -24.62
N GLY A 20 -8.09 -35.37 -23.98
CA GLY A 20 -8.35 -33.95 -23.77
C GLY A 20 -7.32 -33.38 -22.81
N ILE A 21 -6.31 -32.66 -23.34
CA ILE A 21 -5.48 -31.79 -22.52
C ILE A 21 -6.31 -30.54 -22.21
N LEU A 22 -7.05 -30.59 -21.11
CA LEU A 22 -7.70 -29.42 -20.54
C LEU A 22 -6.62 -28.63 -19.79
N VAL A 23 -5.90 -27.74 -20.48
CA VAL A 23 -5.07 -26.72 -19.80
C VAL A 23 -6.04 -25.74 -19.17
N ALA A 24 -6.48 -26.04 -17.96
CA ALA A 24 -7.24 -25.13 -17.14
C ALA A 24 -6.35 -23.92 -16.81
N TRP A 25 -6.54 -22.83 -17.57
CA TRP A 25 -6.08 -21.49 -17.22
C TRP A 25 -6.83 -21.00 -15.98
N LEU A 26 -6.51 -21.57 -14.82
CA LEU A 26 -6.93 -21.07 -13.52
C LEU A 26 -5.89 -20.05 -13.03
N CYS A 27 -5.67 -18.97 -13.80
CA CYS A 27 -5.11 -17.74 -13.22
C CYS A 27 -6.26 -16.97 -12.58
N GLY A 28 -6.74 -17.46 -11.44
CA GLY A 28 -7.51 -16.61 -10.53
C GLY A 28 -6.61 -15.43 -10.08
N PRO A 29 -7.18 -14.26 -9.76
CA PRO A 29 -6.40 -13.16 -9.24
C PRO A 29 -5.72 -13.62 -7.96
N VAL A 30 -4.39 -13.70 -7.97
CA VAL A 30 -3.61 -13.97 -6.76
C VAL A 30 -3.90 -12.80 -5.82
N PRO A 31 -4.52 -13.01 -4.65
CA PRO A 31 -4.64 -11.96 -3.67
C PRO A 31 -3.22 -11.62 -3.21
N VAL A 32 -2.65 -10.51 -3.68
CA VAL A 32 -1.34 -10.03 -3.25
C VAL A 32 -1.50 -9.41 -1.87
N ARG A 33 -1.71 -10.26 -0.86
CA ARG A 33 -1.31 -9.96 0.51
C ARG A 33 0.17 -10.30 0.62
N GLY A 34 0.96 -9.38 1.17
CA GLY A 34 2.38 -9.63 1.45
C GLY A 34 3.37 -9.07 0.44
N GLN A 35 2.98 -8.11 -0.41
CA GLN A 35 4.01 -7.30 -1.10
C GLN A 35 4.87 -6.62 -0.03
N SER A 36 6.17 -6.87 -0.09
CA SER A 36 7.12 -6.26 0.82
C SER A 36 8.36 -5.79 0.08
N PHE A 37 8.90 -4.68 0.54
CA PHE A 37 10.13 -4.10 0.03
C PHE A 37 11.12 -3.94 1.17
N ALA A 38 12.39 -4.14 0.83
CA ALA A 38 13.52 -3.81 1.68
C ALA A 38 14.48 -2.92 0.87
N GLY A 39 15.09 -1.97 1.54
CA GLY A 39 15.96 -1.00 0.89
C GLY A 39 16.34 0.14 1.83
N THR A 40 17.09 1.10 1.30
CA THR A 40 17.50 2.31 2.02
C THR A 40 16.56 3.46 1.65
N VAL A 41 16.08 4.23 2.62
CA VAL A 41 15.26 5.40 2.29
C VAL A 41 16.12 6.46 1.62
N HIS A 42 15.81 6.71 0.35
CA HIS A 42 16.52 7.66 -0.52
C HIS A 42 15.99 9.09 -0.33
N ASP A 43 14.68 9.25 -0.19
CA ASP A 43 14.06 10.56 0.02
C ASP A 43 12.79 10.47 0.88
N VAL A 44 12.42 11.58 1.51
CA VAL A 44 11.20 11.73 2.30
C VAL A 44 10.39 12.84 1.67
N LEU A 45 9.25 12.46 1.08
CA LEU A 45 8.41 13.41 0.39
C LEU A 45 7.64 14.23 1.42
N ASP A 46 6.86 13.63 2.31
CA ASP A 46 6.06 14.38 3.28
C ASP A 46 5.99 13.62 4.61
N GLY A 47 4.96 13.86 5.42
CA GLY A 47 4.84 13.27 6.75
C GLY A 47 4.47 11.78 6.75
N ASP A 48 4.12 11.21 5.61
CA ASP A 48 3.67 9.82 5.47
C ASP A 48 4.04 9.16 4.12
N THR A 49 4.90 9.79 3.32
CA THR A 49 5.40 9.24 2.06
C THR A 49 6.92 9.29 1.96
N VAL A 50 7.54 8.18 1.54
CA VAL A 50 9.00 8.08 1.29
C VAL A 50 9.31 7.44 -0.06
N HIS A 51 10.51 7.69 -0.56
CA HIS A 51 11.11 6.94 -1.66
C HIS A 51 12.16 5.96 -1.11
N LEU A 52 11.99 4.68 -1.44
CA LEU A 52 12.87 3.61 -1.02
C LEU A 52 13.73 3.15 -2.19
N LEU A 53 15.05 3.22 -2.06
CA LEU A 53 16.00 2.62 -2.97
C LEU A 53 16.17 1.13 -2.62
N ARG A 54 15.68 0.26 -3.50
CA ARG A 54 15.82 -1.19 -3.38
C ARG A 54 17.23 -1.63 -3.77
N GLU A 55 17.63 -2.81 -3.32
CA GLU A 55 18.91 -3.42 -3.71
C GLU A 55 19.02 -3.66 -5.22
N THR A 56 17.88 -3.79 -5.91
CA THR A 56 17.81 -3.90 -7.37
C THR A 56 18.12 -2.60 -8.11
N GLY A 57 18.39 -1.49 -7.40
CA GLY A 57 18.56 -0.15 -7.97
C GLY A 57 17.25 0.59 -8.27
N GLN A 58 16.09 -0.07 -8.07
CA GLN A 58 14.78 0.54 -8.30
C GLN A 58 14.40 1.45 -7.14
N ILE A 59 13.95 2.67 -7.43
CA ILE A 59 13.28 3.55 -6.47
C ILE A 59 11.78 3.23 -6.48
N VAL A 60 11.22 2.93 -5.30
CA VAL A 60 9.78 2.70 -5.12
C VAL A 60 9.19 3.73 -4.16
N ARG A 61 8.03 4.28 -4.52
CA ARG A 61 7.25 5.16 -3.63
C ARG A 61 6.52 4.32 -2.59
N ILE A 62 6.65 4.69 -1.32
CA ILE A 62 6.03 4.04 -0.18
C ILE A 62 5.15 5.07 0.52
N GLU A 63 3.84 4.89 0.47
CA GLU A 63 2.85 5.65 1.25
C GLU A 63 2.42 4.83 2.47
N LEU A 64 2.32 5.48 3.62
CA LEU A 64 2.10 4.80 4.89
C LEU A 64 0.64 4.38 5.10
N TYR A 65 0.45 3.12 5.46
CA TYR A 65 -0.84 2.57 5.87
C TYR A 65 -1.33 3.13 7.20
N GLY A 66 -2.62 3.51 7.22
CA GLY A 66 -3.39 3.83 8.41
C GLY A 66 -3.06 5.16 9.08
N VAL A 67 -2.20 5.97 8.47
CA VAL A 67 -1.87 7.32 8.94
C VAL A 67 -2.12 8.31 7.82
N ASP A 68 -2.48 9.54 8.19
CA ASP A 68 -2.59 10.68 7.28
C ASP A 68 -1.89 11.85 7.96
N ALA A 69 -0.76 12.30 7.43
CA ALA A 69 0.05 13.37 8.00
C ALA A 69 -0.34 14.74 7.42
N PRO A 70 -0.10 15.86 8.14
CA PRO A 70 -0.40 17.16 7.56
C PRO A 70 0.39 17.39 6.26
N GLU A 71 -0.29 17.93 5.25
CA GLU A 71 0.31 18.24 3.95
C GLU A 71 1.49 19.20 4.11
N ARG A 72 2.46 19.20 3.20
CA ARG A 72 3.65 20.09 3.28
C ARG A 72 3.33 21.57 3.54
N GLY A 73 2.22 22.08 2.99
CA GLY A 73 1.77 23.46 3.17
C GLY A 73 0.79 23.69 4.32
N GLN A 74 0.42 22.64 5.06
CA GLN A 74 -0.48 22.69 6.21
C GLN A 74 0.33 22.93 7.49
N PRO A 75 -0.26 23.57 8.53
CA PRO A 75 0.33 23.58 9.86
C PRO A 75 0.77 22.17 10.29
N TYR A 76 1.97 22.08 10.89
CA TYR A 76 2.66 20.84 11.24
C TYR A 76 3.20 19.96 10.09
N GLY A 77 2.90 20.24 8.82
CA GLY A 77 3.40 19.45 7.69
C GLY A 77 4.94 19.33 7.64
N PRO A 78 5.69 20.45 7.71
CA PRO A 78 7.14 20.41 7.77
C PRO A 78 7.68 19.64 8.99
N ALA A 79 7.03 19.77 10.16
CA ALA A 79 7.42 19.08 11.38
C ALA A 79 7.21 17.55 11.28
N ALA A 80 6.11 17.12 10.66
CA ALA A 80 5.82 15.71 10.39
C ALA A 80 6.84 15.11 9.42
N ALA A 81 7.11 15.77 8.29
CA ALA A 81 8.11 15.34 7.31
C ALA A 81 9.52 15.26 7.93
N GLN A 82 9.93 16.26 8.72
CA GLN A 82 11.23 16.26 9.39
C GLN A 82 11.33 15.12 10.41
N ALA A 83 10.27 14.83 11.15
CA ALA A 83 10.25 13.73 12.09
C ALA A 83 10.32 12.38 11.39
N LEU A 84 9.59 12.19 10.27
CA LEU A 84 9.71 11.00 9.45
C LEU A 84 11.15 10.84 8.95
N ARG A 85 11.75 11.90 8.40
CA ARG A 85 13.15 11.93 7.96
C ARG A 85 14.11 11.49 9.06
N ARG A 86 14.02 12.04 10.27
CA ARG A 86 14.86 11.61 11.40
C ARG A 86 14.70 10.13 11.75
N MET A 87 13.51 9.57 11.54
CA MET A 87 13.25 8.17 11.85
C MET A 87 13.85 7.23 10.80
N VAL A 88 13.86 7.60 9.52
CA VAL A 88 14.06 6.62 8.43
C VAL A 88 15.10 7.00 7.37
N TYR A 89 15.48 8.27 7.21
CA TYR A 89 16.38 8.71 6.14
C TYR A 89 17.74 8.04 6.24
N ASP A 90 18.27 7.58 5.11
CA ASP A 90 19.54 6.84 4.99
C ASP A 90 19.61 5.58 5.85
N LYS A 91 18.45 5.06 6.27
CA LYS A 91 18.35 3.78 6.99
C LYS A 91 17.80 2.70 6.09
N ARG A 92 18.30 1.50 6.31
CA ARG A 92 17.72 0.29 5.74
C ARG A 92 16.44 -0.06 6.49
N ILE A 93 15.31 -0.14 5.78
CA ILE A 93 13.99 -0.41 6.35
C ILE A 93 13.31 -1.59 5.67
N ARG A 94 12.22 -2.08 6.27
CA ARG A 94 11.24 -2.96 5.62
C ARG A 94 9.89 -2.27 5.51
N ALA A 95 9.28 -2.32 4.33
CA ALA A 95 7.93 -1.85 4.04
C ALA A 95 7.06 -3.05 3.69
N GLY A 96 6.00 -3.32 4.46
CA GLY A 96 5.04 -4.39 4.16
C GLY A 96 3.67 -3.84 3.85
N ALA A 97 3.05 -4.25 2.74
CA ALA A 97 1.71 -3.81 2.36
C ALA A 97 0.67 -4.37 3.34
N GLU A 98 -0.17 -3.49 3.89
CA GLU A 98 -1.23 -3.85 4.85
C GLU A 98 -2.63 -3.37 4.42
N GLY A 99 -2.73 -2.55 3.38
CA GLY A 99 -4.00 -2.09 2.82
C GLY A 99 -3.81 -1.44 1.45
N HIS A 100 -4.88 -0.80 0.96
CA HIS A 100 -4.85 -0.07 -0.31
C HIS A 100 -5.56 1.28 -0.16
N ASP A 101 -5.22 2.23 -1.02
CA ASP A 101 -6.01 3.45 -1.18
C ASP A 101 -7.24 3.24 -2.09
N GLU A 102 -7.96 4.32 -2.38
CA GLU A 102 -9.20 4.30 -3.18
C GLU A 102 -8.95 3.86 -4.64
N ASP A 103 -7.74 4.08 -5.16
CA ASP A 103 -7.33 3.68 -6.50
C ASP A 103 -6.75 2.24 -6.53
N GLY A 104 -6.76 1.53 -5.40
CA GLY A 104 -6.21 0.18 -5.27
C GLY A 104 -4.68 0.14 -5.17
N ARG A 105 -3.98 1.27 -4.97
CA ARG A 105 -2.53 1.27 -4.76
C ARG A 105 -2.20 0.77 -3.36
N PRO A 106 -1.14 -0.04 -3.17
CA PRO A 106 -0.80 -0.59 -1.86
C PRO A 106 -0.30 0.49 -0.90
N LEU A 107 -0.68 0.35 0.37
CA LEU A 107 -0.25 1.17 1.49
C LEU A 107 0.54 0.32 2.49
N PHE A 108 1.59 0.90 3.06
CA PHE A 108 2.64 0.13 3.71
C PHE A 108 2.84 0.47 5.19
N VAL A 109 3.21 -0.54 5.95
CA VAL A 109 3.80 -0.36 7.26
C VAL A 109 5.33 -0.38 7.16
N LEU A 110 5.94 0.73 7.57
CA LEU A 110 7.39 0.87 7.65
C LEU A 110 7.92 0.38 9.00
N ARG A 111 8.98 -0.42 8.95
CA ARG A 111 9.79 -0.84 10.10
C ARG A 111 11.24 -0.42 9.91
N ALA A 112 11.71 0.45 10.81
CA ALA A 112 13.12 0.82 10.96
C ALA A 112 13.59 0.33 12.33
N ASP A 113 14.67 -0.45 12.38
CA ASP A 113 15.25 -0.99 13.63
C ASP A 113 14.20 -1.66 14.55
N GLY A 114 13.31 -2.46 13.96
CA GLY A 114 12.20 -3.14 14.66
C GLY A 114 11.01 -2.24 15.02
N THR A 115 11.15 -0.91 14.93
CA THR A 115 10.12 0.06 15.28
C THR A 115 9.13 0.29 14.14
N ARG A 116 7.83 0.17 14.41
CA ARG A 116 6.75 0.52 13.47
C ARG A 116 6.63 2.04 13.36
N VAL A 117 7.09 2.63 12.24
CA VAL A 117 7.20 4.07 12.03
C VAL A 117 5.83 4.75 11.99
N ASN A 118 4.85 4.15 11.32
CA ASN A 118 3.46 4.64 11.25
C ASN A 118 2.89 4.91 12.67
N ALA A 119 3.09 3.94 13.57
CA ALA A 119 2.65 4.07 14.96
C ALA A 119 3.43 5.15 15.73
N GLN A 120 4.70 5.39 15.40
CA GLN A 120 5.49 6.45 16.03
C GLN A 120 5.00 7.85 15.65
N LEU A 121 4.63 8.06 14.39
CA LEU A 121 4.07 9.33 13.93
C LEU A 121 2.81 9.69 14.73
N VAL A 122 1.84 8.75 14.81
CA VAL A 122 0.61 8.97 15.59
C VAL A 122 0.91 9.14 17.08
N ARG A 123 1.80 8.32 17.67
CA ARG A 123 2.18 8.41 19.09
C ARG A 123 2.75 9.77 19.48
N ARG A 124 3.50 10.39 18.56
CA ARG A 124 4.14 11.70 18.73
C ARG A 124 3.21 12.86 18.36
N GLY A 125 1.99 12.59 17.89
CA GLY A 125 1.05 13.62 17.44
C GLY A 125 1.52 14.32 16.17
N LEU A 126 2.03 13.56 15.20
CA LEU A 126 2.53 14.08 13.92
C LEU A 126 1.71 13.60 12.72
N ALA A 127 0.75 12.72 12.95
CA ALA A 127 -0.19 12.24 11.95
C ALA A 127 -1.50 11.86 12.63
N TRP A 128 -2.58 11.90 11.86
CA TRP A 128 -3.89 11.38 12.23
C TRP A 128 -3.93 9.87 11.98
N TRP A 129 -4.77 9.17 12.73
CA TRP A 129 -5.20 7.83 12.36
C TRP A 129 -6.21 7.95 11.21
N ASP A 130 -5.87 7.35 10.06
CA ASP A 130 -6.79 7.32 8.94
C ASP A 130 -7.86 6.23 9.12
N ARG A 131 -8.95 6.61 9.75
CA ARG A 131 -10.11 5.74 9.98
C ARG A 131 -10.82 5.28 8.69
N ARG A 132 -10.65 5.97 7.55
CA ARG A 132 -11.29 5.57 6.29
C ARG A 132 -10.58 4.36 5.69
N ARG A 133 -9.25 4.36 5.75
CA ARG A 133 -8.41 3.30 5.17
C ARG A 133 -7.99 2.22 6.19
N ALA A 134 -8.07 2.52 7.49
CA ALA A 134 -7.62 1.61 8.56
C ALA A 134 -8.56 1.60 9.79
N ALA A 135 -9.88 1.52 9.56
CA ALA A 135 -10.90 1.49 10.62
C ALA A 135 -10.65 0.41 11.70
N ALA A 136 -10.10 -0.74 11.31
CA ALA A 136 -9.83 -1.87 12.20
C ALA A 136 -8.51 -1.74 13.00
N GLU A 137 -7.66 -0.75 12.72
CA GLU A 137 -6.35 -0.60 13.36
C GLU A 137 -6.47 0.06 14.75
N ASP A 138 -6.92 -0.72 15.73
CA ASP A 138 -7.17 -0.22 17.09
C ASP A 138 -5.89 0.35 17.76
N ARG A 139 -4.72 -0.14 17.38
CA ARG A 139 -3.45 0.41 17.88
C ARG A 139 -3.31 1.90 17.55
N LEU A 140 -3.57 2.29 16.29
CA LEU A 140 -3.46 3.69 15.86
C LEU A 140 -4.54 4.55 16.51
N ARG A 141 -5.79 4.04 16.59
CA ARG A 141 -6.89 4.68 17.33
C ARG A 141 -6.49 5.02 18.78
N ARG A 142 -5.95 4.04 19.52
CA ARG A 142 -5.52 4.25 20.92
C ARG A 142 -4.33 5.19 21.04
N LEU A 143 -3.38 5.13 20.10
CA LEU A 143 -2.22 6.03 20.09
C LEU A 143 -2.64 7.48 19.83
N GLU A 144 -3.56 7.71 18.89
CA GLU A 144 -4.06 9.05 18.60
C GLU A 144 -4.76 9.64 19.83
N ARG A 145 -5.67 8.86 20.45
CA ARG A 145 -6.35 9.28 21.70
C ARG A 145 -5.36 9.70 22.79
N ARG A 146 -4.28 8.95 22.98
CA ARG A 146 -3.24 9.26 23.96
C ARG A 146 -2.41 10.49 23.57
N ALA A 147 -2.13 10.68 22.29
CA ALA A 147 -1.41 11.86 21.81
C ALA A 147 -2.25 13.13 21.97
N ARG A 148 -3.56 13.06 21.71
CA ARG A 148 -4.53 14.13 21.95
C ARG A 148 -4.61 14.51 23.43
N ALA A 149 -4.83 13.53 24.30
CA ALA A 149 -4.96 13.75 25.75
C ALA A 149 -3.68 14.31 26.39
N ALA A 150 -2.52 14.09 25.77
CA ALA A 150 -1.23 14.61 26.22
C ALA A 150 -0.76 15.83 25.41
N GLU A 151 -1.64 16.41 24.59
CA GLU A 151 -1.36 17.62 23.78
C GLU A 151 -0.05 17.53 22.99
N ARG A 152 0.27 16.34 22.46
CA ARG A 152 1.55 16.11 21.77
C ARG A 152 1.49 16.63 20.34
N GLY A 153 2.57 17.29 19.91
CA GLY A 153 2.74 17.69 18.53
C GLY A 153 1.56 18.53 18.05
N LEU A 154 0.95 18.15 16.93
CA LEU A 154 -0.14 18.89 16.31
C LEU A 154 -1.34 19.07 17.25
N TRP A 155 -1.51 18.21 18.26
CA TRP A 155 -2.59 18.29 19.24
C TRP A 155 -2.42 19.41 20.28
N ALA A 156 -1.25 20.05 20.37
CA ALA A 156 -1.06 21.27 21.16
C ALA A 156 -1.74 22.50 20.54
N GLN A 157 -2.15 22.41 19.26
CA GLN A 157 -2.88 23.49 18.62
C GLN A 157 -4.33 23.53 19.12
N PRO A 158 -4.96 24.71 19.22
CA PRO A 158 -6.36 24.83 19.64
C PRO A 158 -7.36 24.11 18.71
N ASN A 159 -7.12 24.14 17.40
CA ASN A 159 -8.00 23.53 16.40
C ASN A 159 -7.19 22.91 15.25
N PRO A 160 -6.53 21.75 15.47
CA PRO A 160 -5.74 21.10 14.44
C PRO A 160 -6.67 20.51 13.37
N MET A 161 -6.58 21.05 12.16
CA MET A 161 -7.33 20.56 11.01
C MET A 161 -6.69 19.30 10.45
N PRO A 162 -7.44 18.22 10.18
CA PRO A 162 -6.92 17.03 9.52
C PRO A 162 -6.66 17.24 8.02
N PRO A 163 -5.77 16.44 7.39
CA PRO A 163 -5.32 16.66 6.02
C PRO A 163 -6.45 16.53 4.99
N TRP A 164 -7.39 15.62 5.22
CA TRP A 164 -8.55 15.44 4.33
C TRP A 164 -9.50 16.63 4.30
N GLN A 165 -9.64 17.37 5.41
CA GLN A 165 -10.41 18.61 5.42
C GLN A 165 -9.65 19.73 4.72
N TRP A 166 -8.33 19.80 4.93
CA TRP A 166 -7.46 20.76 4.25
C TRP A 166 -7.48 20.60 2.72
N ARG A 167 -7.42 19.36 2.22
CA ARG A 167 -7.54 19.05 0.78
C ARG A 167 -8.88 19.52 0.21
N ALA A 168 -9.99 19.19 0.89
CA ALA A 168 -11.33 19.61 0.46
C ALA A 168 -11.50 21.15 0.39
N GLN A 169 -10.90 21.91 1.32
CA GLN A 169 -10.93 23.37 1.28
C GLN A 169 -10.20 23.93 0.06
N LYS A 170 -9.04 23.38 -0.30
CA LYS A 170 -8.29 23.83 -1.49
C LYS A 170 -9.03 23.56 -2.79
N GLU A 171 -9.63 22.38 -2.93
CA GLU A 171 -10.42 22.01 -4.11
C GLU A 171 -11.63 22.93 -4.32
N SER A 172 -12.34 23.28 -3.23
CA SER A 172 -13.48 24.20 -3.30
C SER A 172 -13.10 25.65 -3.60
N GLY A 173 -11.90 26.09 -3.20
CA GLY A 173 -11.36 27.39 -3.59
C GLY A 173 -10.94 27.47 -5.05
N GLN A 174 -10.40 26.37 -5.61
CA GLN A 174 -10.01 26.30 -7.02
C GLN A 174 -11.19 26.30 -7.98
N LYS A 175 -12.34 25.72 -7.62
CA LYS A 175 -13.55 25.74 -8.47
C LYS A 175 -14.22 27.12 -8.57
N LYS A 176 -13.83 28.08 -7.73
CA LYS A 176 -14.39 29.44 -7.68
C LYS A 176 -13.54 30.48 -8.42
N ASN A 177 -12.38 30.08 -8.93
CA ASN A 177 -11.48 30.89 -9.76
C ASN A 177 -11.44 30.33 -11.18
#